data_AF-A0A0M3IX28-F1
#
_entry.id   AF-A0A0M3IX28-F1
#
_cell.length_a   1.000
_cell.length_b   1.000
_cell.length_c   1.000
_cell.angle_alpha   90.00
_cell.angle_beta   90.00
_cell.angle_gamma   90.00
#
_symmetry.space_group_name_H-M   'P 1'
#
loop_
_entity.id
_entity.type
_entity.pdbx_description
1 polymer ?
#
loop_
_entity_poly.entity_id
_entity_poly.type
_entity_poly.pdbx_seq_one_letter_code
_entity_poly.pdbx_strand_id
1 'polypeptide(L)'
;MNVTWFQESPIRYNDEIELPEFVITKVSNGYCNGTYRYAVMESSYKIGQFSCLEGNIHLRRSIGYNLVQSFIPTGLIVIISWVSFWIDRRAVPARVTLSFTTLLSITTIGNGLRFGLPQVSYAKAIDYWFGACMLFIFCVLLEFAIVNSYMRQSEKYARLARKSADTGNHQCLNRIIF
;
A
#
# COMPACT_ATOMS: atom_id res chain seq x y z
N MET A 1 -7.02 -52.85 2.91
CA MET A 1 -6.32 -52.70 1.61
C MET A 1 -5.53 -51.40 1.67
N ASN A 2 -4.25 -51.44 1.33
CA ASN A 2 -3.39 -50.26 1.28
C ASN A 2 -3.38 -49.73 -0.15
N VAL A 3 -3.73 -48.46 -0.34
CA VAL A 3 -3.57 -47.77 -1.63
C VAL A 3 -2.13 -47.30 -1.75
N THR A 4 -1.57 -47.44 -2.95
CA THR A 4 -0.18 -47.08 -3.26
C THR A 4 -0.13 -46.23 -4.54
N TRP A 5 0.84 -45.32 -4.61
CA TRP A 5 1.12 -44.58 -5.83
C TRP A 5 1.73 -45.48 -6.90
N PHE A 6 1.47 -45.16 -8.17
CA PHE A 6 2.18 -45.78 -9.28
C PHE A 6 3.68 -45.47 -9.21
N GLN A 7 4.53 -46.46 -9.53
CA GLN A 7 5.99 -46.30 -9.49
C GLN A 7 6.48 -45.29 -10.54
N GLU A 8 5.85 -45.27 -11.72
CA GLU A 8 6.17 -44.32 -12.77
C GLU A 8 5.10 -43.24 -12.86
N SER A 9 5.54 -41.97 -12.87
CA SER A 9 4.69 -40.79 -13.05
C SER A 9 3.43 -40.79 -12.16
N PRO A 10 3.56 -40.85 -10.82
CA PRO A 10 2.42 -40.94 -9.91
C PRO A 10 1.45 -39.78 -10.06
N ILE A 11 1.95 -38.60 -10.41
CA ILE A 11 1.16 -37.42 -10.73
C ILE A 11 1.70 -36.84 -12.03
N ARG A 12 0.86 -36.84 -13.07
CA ARG A 12 1.16 -36.19 -14.35
C ARG A 12 0.51 -34.81 -14.36
N TYR A 13 1.28 -33.80 -14.71
CA TYR A 13 0.79 -32.45 -14.93
C TYR A 13 1.36 -31.93 -16.25
N ASN A 14 0.70 -30.96 -16.85
CA ASN A 14 1.16 -30.33 -18.08
C ASN A 14 1.97 -29.08 -17.72
N ASP A 15 3.25 -29.05 -18.13
CA ASP A 15 4.15 -27.92 -17.89
C ASP A 15 3.72 -26.65 -18.64
N GLU A 16 2.90 -26.78 -19.70
CA GLU A 16 2.34 -25.64 -20.44
C GLU A 16 1.18 -24.94 -19.73
N ILE A 17 0.67 -25.51 -18.63
CA ILE A 17 -0.40 -24.89 -17.84
C ILE A 17 0.22 -23.83 -16.95
N GLU A 18 0.26 -22.60 -17.45
CA GLU A 18 0.55 -21.42 -16.65
C GLU A 18 -0.75 -20.86 -16.06
N LEU A 19 -0.80 -20.68 -14.74
CA LEU A 19 -1.89 -19.90 -14.15
C LEU A 19 -1.53 -18.41 -14.19
N PRO A 20 -2.51 -17.52 -14.42
CA PRO A 20 -2.25 -16.09 -14.55
C PRO A 20 -1.60 -15.44 -13.33
N GLU A 21 -1.73 -16.06 -12.14
CA GLU A 21 -1.20 -15.53 -10.88
C GLU A 21 -0.24 -16.50 -10.15
N PHE A 22 -0.13 -17.75 -10.61
CA PHE A 22 0.65 -18.79 -9.93
C PHE A 22 1.41 -19.66 -10.91
N VAL A 23 2.62 -20.02 -10.55
CA VAL A 23 3.44 -20.99 -11.28
C VAL A 23 3.57 -22.23 -10.41
N ILE A 24 3.30 -23.40 -11.00
CA ILE A 24 3.53 -24.68 -10.33
C ILE A 24 5.05 -24.90 -10.29
N THR A 25 5.63 -24.95 -9.09
CA THR A 25 7.08 -25.13 -8.93
C THR A 25 7.48 -26.57 -8.73
N LYS A 26 6.63 -27.35 -8.05
CA LYS A 26 6.90 -28.76 -7.75
C LYS A 26 5.61 -29.49 -7.43
N VAL A 27 5.51 -30.74 -7.86
CA VAL A 27 4.47 -31.67 -7.43
C VAL A 27 5.14 -32.79 -6.65
N SER A 28 4.66 -33.07 -5.44
CA SER A 28 5.17 -34.14 -4.58
C SER A 28 4.05 -35.10 -4.19
N ASN A 29 4.38 -36.38 -4.10
CA ASN A 29 3.47 -37.43 -3.65
C ASN A 29 3.71 -37.74 -2.17
N GLY A 30 2.63 -37.94 -1.44
CA GLY A 30 2.61 -38.23 -0.01
C GLY A 30 1.61 -39.32 0.33
N TYR A 31 1.67 -39.77 1.57
CA TYR A 31 0.73 -40.74 2.15
C TYR A 31 0.14 -40.15 3.42
N CYS A 32 -1.17 -40.19 3.52
CA CYS A 32 -1.95 -39.72 4.68
C CYS A 32 -2.58 -40.91 5.42
N ASN A 33 -1.93 -42.08 5.42
CA ASN A 33 -2.47 -43.26 6.11
C ASN A 33 -2.67 -42.95 7.59
N GLY A 34 -3.88 -43.17 8.09
CA GLY A 34 -4.22 -42.73 9.43
C GLY A 34 -5.58 -43.20 9.91
N THR A 35 -5.82 -42.91 11.17
CA THR A 35 -7.10 -43.22 11.81
C THR A 35 -8.01 -42.01 11.67
N TYR A 36 -9.08 -42.15 10.89
CA TYR A 36 -10.00 -41.06 10.58
C TYR A 36 -11.38 -41.28 11.21
N ARG A 37 -12.04 -40.16 11.51
CA ARG A 37 -13.42 -40.16 12.00
C ARG A 37 -14.34 -40.22 10.78
N TYR A 38 -15.16 -41.27 10.69
CA TYR A 38 -16.15 -41.45 9.63
C TYR A 38 -17.49 -41.73 10.31
N ALA A 39 -18.55 -41.00 9.92
CA ALA A 39 -19.79 -40.82 10.70
C ALA A 39 -19.62 -39.92 11.94
N VAL A 40 -19.56 -38.61 11.72
CA VAL A 40 -19.56 -37.58 12.77
C VAL A 40 -21.00 -37.17 13.07
N MET A 41 -21.43 -37.36 14.31
CA MET A 41 -22.69 -36.87 14.88
C MET A 41 -22.38 -35.89 16.02
N GLU A 42 -23.38 -35.13 16.46
CA GLU A 42 -23.24 -34.06 17.46
C GLU A 42 -22.62 -34.53 18.80
N SER A 43 -22.84 -35.80 19.19
CA SER A 43 -22.33 -36.39 20.43
C SER A 43 -21.52 -37.69 20.25
N SER A 44 -21.35 -38.19 19.02
CA SER A 44 -20.65 -39.45 18.79
C SER A 44 -19.90 -39.47 17.46
N TYR A 45 -18.87 -40.32 17.39
CA TYR A 45 -18.10 -40.53 16.17
C TYR A 45 -17.57 -41.95 16.12
N LYS A 46 -17.49 -42.51 14.92
CA LYS A 46 -16.78 -43.78 14.71
C LYS A 46 -15.39 -43.52 14.14
N ILE A 47 -14.47 -44.37 14.55
CA ILE A 47 -13.05 -44.30 14.24
C ILE A 47 -12.72 -45.52 13.38
N GLY A 48 -12.00 -45.31 12.27
CA GLY A 48 -11.55 -46.39 11.39
C GLY A 48 -10.16 -46.10 10.84
N GLN A 49 -9.42 -47.15 10.50
CA GLN A 49 -8.15 -47.00 9.80
C GLN A 49 -8.39 -46.98 8.30
N PHE A 50 -7.92 -45.91 7.65
CA PHE A 50 -8.03 -45.74 6.21
C PHE A 50 -6.66 -45.51 5.60
N SER A 51 -6.47 -46.04 4.40
CA SER A 51 -5.31 -45.75 3.58
C SER A 51 -5.63 -44.57 2.66
N CYS A 52 -4.70 -43.62 2.53
CA CYS A 52 -4.91 -42.31 1.92
C CYS A 52 -3.68 -41.88 1.14
N LEU A 53 -3.90 -41.39 -0.09
CA LEU A 53 -2.89 -40.86 -0.98
C LEU A 53 -2.99 -39.33 -0.98
N GLU A 54 -1.86 -38.64 -0.84
CA GLU A 54 -1.79 -37.18 -0.81
C GLU A 54 -0.99 -36.66 -2.01
N GLY A 55 -1.56 -35.72 -2.77
CA GLY A 55 -0.85 -35.01 -3.83
C GLY A 55 -0.60 -33.57 -3.41
N ASN A 56 0.67 -33.22 -3.17
CA ASN A 56 1.08 -31.91 -2.73
C ASN A 56 1.56 -31.08 -3.92
N ILE A 57 0.83 -30.01 -4.24
CA ILE A 57 1.16 -29.10 -5.34
C ILE A 57 1.75 -27.83 -4.76
N HIS A 58 3.02 -27.58 -5.02
CA HIS A 58 3.70 -26.35 -4.62
C HIS A 58 3.47 -25.29 -5.70
N LEU A 59 2.78 -24.23 -5.30
CA LEU A 59 2.48 -23.06 -6.13
C LEU A 59 3.31 -21.88 -5.64
N ARG A 60 3.94 -21.16 -6.58
CA ARG A 60 4.61 -19.88 -6.31
C ARG A 60 3.83 -18.77 -6.98
N ARG A 61 3.54 -17.69 -6.24
CA ARG A 61 2.82 -16.55 -6.78
C ARG A 61 3.69 -15.77 -7.76
N SER A 62 3.20 -15.58 -8.99
CA SER A 62 3.79 -14.67 -9.97
C SER A 62 3.24 -13.27 -9.71
N ILE A 63 4.08 -12.42 -9.12
CA ILE A 63 3.62 -11.15 -8.56
C ILE A 63 4.06 -9.95 -9.42
N GLY A 64 4.71 -10.22 -10.56
CA GLY A 64 5.41 -9.24 -11.39
C GLY A 64 4.52 -8.13 -11.92
N TYR A 65 3.44 -8.46 -12.63
CA TYR A 65 2.64 -7.44 -13.31
C TYR A 65 1.86 -6.53 -12.34
N ASN A 66 1.23 -7.12 -11.33
CA ASN A 66 0.34 -6.40 -10.41
C ASN A 66 1.11 -5.56 -9.37
N LEU A 67 2.33 -5.97 -8.97
CA LEU A 67 3.21 -5.13 -8.15
C LEU A 67 3.81 -4.00 -8.96
N VAL A 68 4.33 -4.26 -10.17
CA VAL A 68 4.99 -3.23 -10.98
C VAL A 68 4.06 -2.05 -11.25
N GLN A 69 2.78 -2.32 -11.56
CA GLN A 69 1.79 -1.29 -11.83
C GLN A 69 1.47 -0.41 -10.60
N SER A 70 1.61 -0.94 -9.38
CA SER A 70 1.34 -0.20 -8.13
C SER A 70 2.60 0.41 -7.49
N PHE A 71 3.77 -0.22 -7.66
CA PHE A 71 5.04 0.19 -7.06
C PHE A 71 5.72 1.31 -7.84
N ILE A 72 5.63 1.31 -9.17
CA ILE A 72 6.17 2.40 -10.00
C ILE A 72 5.52 3.75 -9.64
N PRO A 73 4.18 3.91 -9.66
CA PRO A 73 3.58 5.21 -9.35
C PRO A 73 3.82 5.65 -7.91
N THR A 74 3.84 4.73 -6.95
CA THR A 74 4.12 5.06 -5.53
C THR A 74 5.59 5.41 -5.29
N GLY A 75 6.53 4.73 -5.96
CA GLY A 75 7.96 5.06 -5.92
C GLY A 75 8.26 6.43 -6.54
N LEU A 76 7.61 6.77 -7.65
CA LEU A 76 7.73 8.11 -8.25
C LEU A 76 7.23 9.20 -7.29
N ILE A 77 6.15 8.95 -6.53
CA ILE A 77 5.64 9.89 -5.53
C ILE A 77 6.66 10.14 -4.40
N VAL A 78 7.35 9.10 -3.92
CA VAL A 78 8.41 9.25 -2.90
C VAL A 78 9.59 10.08 -3.43
N ILE A 79 10.02 9.85 -4.67
CA ILE A 79 11.10 10.63 -5.30
C ILE A 79 10.67 12.10 -5.46
N ILE A 80 9.43 12.36 -5.91
CA ILE A 80 8.87 13.71 -6.07
C ILE A 80 8.72 14.41 -4.72
N SER A 81 8.40 13.69 -3.64
CA SER A 81 8.39 14.19 -2.27
C SER A 81 9.76 14.71 -1.84
N TRP A 82 10.84 14.02 -2.24
CA TRP A 82 12.20 14.44 -1.92
C TRP A 82 12.63 15.67 -2.72
N VAL A 83 12.29 15.71 -4.00
CA VAL A 83 12.59 16.84 -4.90
C VAL A 83 11.75 18.07 -4.60
N SER A 84 10.56 17.89 -4.02
CA SER A 84 9.66 18.97 -3.59
C SER A 84 10.27 19.90 -2.55
N PHE A 85 11.29 19.45 -1.83
CA PHE A 85 12.09 20.24 -0.89
C PHE A 85 13.01 21.26 -1.60
N TRP A 86 13.26 21.08 -2.91
CA TRP A 86 14.19 21.88 -3.69
C TRP A 86 13.52 22.95 -4.57
N ILE A 87 12.19 22.91 -4.74
CA ILE A 87 11.45 23.75 -5.70
C ILE A 87 10.57 24.82 -5.01
N ASP A 88 10.75 26.07 -5.47
CA ASP A 88 10.11 27.29 -4.96
C ASP A 88 8.57 27.32 -5.16
N ARG A 89 7.91 28.02 -4.25
CA ARG A 89 6.59 27.71 -3.66
C ARG A 89 5.46 28.56 -4.23
N ARG A 90 5.40 28.77 -5.55
CA ARG A 90 4.50 29.79 -6.15
C ARG A 90 3.12 29.27 -6.58
N ALA A 91 2.90 27.96 -6.72
CA ALA A 91 1.60 27.36 -7.06
C ALA A 91 1.11 26.37 -5.98
N VAL A 92 0.95 26.90 -4.78
CA VAL A 92 0.58 26.18 -3.55
C VAL A 92 -0.73 25.37 -3.62
N PRO A 93 -1.89 25.91 -4.07
CA PRO A 93 -3.17 25.21 -3.95
C PRO A 93 -3.26 23.97 -4.84
N ALA A 94 -2.65 23.99 -6.04
CA ALA A 94 -2.66 22.85 -6.96
C ALA A 94 -1.87 21.64 -6.40
N ARG A 95 -0.74 21.89 -5.73
CA ARG A 95 0.09 20.83 -5.13
C ARG A 95 -0.65 20.09 -4.01
N VAL A 96 -1.38 20.82 -3.17
CA VAL A 96 -2.13 20.24 -2.05
C VAL A 96 -3.24 19.32 -2.55
N THR A 97 -4.03 19.78 -3.53
CA THR A 97 -5.09 18.96 -4.12
C THR A 97 -4.52 17.68 -4.74
N LEU A 98 -3.41 17.78 -5.49
CA LEU A 98 -2.74 16.61 -6.05
C LEU A 98 -2.29 15.63 -4.96
N SER A 99 -1.67 16.10 -3.87
CA SER A 99 -1.25 15.25 -2.75
C SER A 99 -2.43 14.52 -2.08
N PHE A 100 -3.54 15.22 -1.83
CA PHE A 100 -4.74 14.59 -1.26
C PHE A 100 -5.38 13.58 -2.22
N THR A 101 -5.45 13.89 -3.52
CA THR A 101 -5.92 12.94 -4.52
C THR A 101 -5.04 11.70 -4.56
N THR A 102 -3.71 11.85 -4.49
CA THR A 102 -2.80 10.68 -4.46
C THR A 102 -2.98 9.83 -3.19
N LEU A 103 -3.20 10.44 -2.02
CA LEU A 103 -3.52 9.70 -0.78
C LEU A 103 -4.80 8.87 -0.94
N LEU A 104 -5.84 9.48 -1.50
CA LEU A 104 -7.10 8.81 -1.75
C LEU A 104 -6.90 7.65 -2.74
N SER A 105 -6.21 7.90 -3.86
CA SER A 105 -5.91 6.87 -4.86
C SER A 105 -5.11 5.70 -4.27
N ILE A 106 -4.08 5.97 -3.48
CA ILE A 106 -3.26 4.95 -2.81
C ILE A 106 -4.11 4.12 -1.83
N THR A 107 -4.99 4.77 -1.07
CA THR A 107 -5.90 4.10 -0.14
C THR A 107 -6.90 3.21 -0.90
N THR A 108 -7.47 3.72 -1.99
CA THR A 108 -8.41 2.98 -2.85
C THR A 108 -7.73 1.78 -3.52
N ILE A 109 -6.52 1.96 -4.07
CA ILE A 109 -5.74 0.87 -4.68
C ILE A 109 -5.37 -0.17 -3.62
N GLY A 110 -4.92 0.25 -2.43
CA GLY A 110 -4.59 -0.64 -1.32
C GLY A 110 -5.78 -1.48 -0.87
N ASN A 111 -6.97 -0.88 -0.78
CA ASN A 111 -8.21 -1.59 -0.49
C ASN A 111 -8.60 -2.54 -1.65
N GLY A 112 -8.49 -2.08 -2.91
CA GLY A 112 -8.70 -2.88 -4.12
C GLY A 112 -7.86 -4.16 -4.14
N LEU A 113 -6.57 -4.05 -3.82
CA LEU A 113 -5.67 -5.18 -3.69
C LEU A 113 -6.09 -6.11 -2.55
N ARG A 114 -6.48 -5.55 -1.40
CA ARG A 114 -6.95 -6.32 -0.23
C ARG A 114 -8.26 -7.07 -0.50
N PHE A 115 -9.15 -6.59 -1.37
CA PHE A 115 -10.36 -7.35 -1.77
C PHE A 115 -10.04 -8.62 -2.54
N GLY A 116 -8.95 -8.65 -3.32
CA GLY A 116 -8.50 -9.84 -4.05
C GLY A 116 -7.65 -10.82 -3.22
N LEU A 117 -7.33 -10.47 -1.97
CA LEU A 117 -6.49 -11.27 -1.08
C LEU A 117 -7.32 -11.76 0.11
N PRO A 118 -7.21 -13.03 0.55
CA PRO A 118 -7.85 -13.44 1.79
C PRO A 118 -7.38 -12.51 2.93
N GLN A 119 -8.34 -12.05 3.72
CA GLN A 119 -8.07 -11.24 4.89
C GLN A 119 -7.28 -12.10 5.87
N VAL A 120 -6.01 -11.78 6.00
CA VAL A 120 -5.11 -12.41 6.95
C VAL A 120 -4.81 -11.37 8.04
N SER A 121 -4.77 -11.82 9.29
CA SER A 121 -4.57 -10.93 10.45
C SER A 121 -3.12 -10.42 10.58
N TYR A 122 -2.18 -10.93 9.76
CA TYR A 122 -0.79 -10.50 9.78
C TYR A 122 -0.54 -9.38 8.77
N ALA A 123 0.34 -8.44 9.14
CA ALA A 123 0.80 -7.39 8.24
C ALA A 123 1.57 -8.02 7.07
N LYS A 124 1.05 -7.83 5.84
CA LYS A 124 1.73 -8.29 4.63
C LYS A 124 2.80 -7.28 4.22
N ALA A 125 3.84 -7.72 3.51
CA ALA A 125 4.90 -6.84 3.00
C ALA A 125 4.34 -5.64 2.20
N ILE A 126 3.24 -5.86 1.49
CA ILE A 126 2.52 -4.80 0.77
C ILE A 126 1.94 -3.74 1.70
N ASP A 127 1.43 -4.12 2.87
CA ASP A 127 0.87 -3.18 3.84
C ASP A 127 1.94 -2.24 4.41
N TYR A 128 3.17 -2.74 4.61
CA TYR A 128 4.31 -1.91 5.00
C TYR A 128 4.68 -0.89 3.92
N TRP A 129 4.66 -1.29 2.65
CA TRP A 129 4.94 -0.38 1.53
C TRP A 129 3.91 0.74 1.42
N PHE A 130 2.63 0.38 1.41
CA PHE A 130 1.53 1.36 1.39
C PHE A 130 1.53 2.25 2.64
N GLY A 131 1.87 1.70 3.81
CA GLY A 131 2.04 2.46 5.05
C GLY A 131 3.18 3.47 4.98
N ALA A 132 4.34 3.09 4.45
CA ALA A 132 5.46 4.00 4.24
C ALA A 132 5.09 5.14 3.29
N CYS A 133 4.41 4.83 2.17
CA CYS A 133 3.94 5.83 1.22
C CYS A 133 2.95 6.83 1.86
N MET A 134 2.02 6.34 2.69
CA MET A 134 1.08 7.20 3.41
C MET A 134 1.79 8.13 4.41
N LEU A 135 2.78 7.64 5.15
CA LEU A 135 3.58 8.46 6.06
C LEU A 135 4.34 9.56 5.31
N PHE A 136 4.93 9.25 4.16
CA PHE A 136 5.64 10.25 3.35
C PHE A 136 4.73 11.38 2.88
N ILE A 137 3.53 11.07 2.37
CA ILE A 137 2.60 12.10 1.91
C ILE A 137 2.09 12.93 3.11
N PHE A 138 1.89 12.31 4.27
CA PHE A 138 1.56 13.04 5.50
C PHE A 138 2.66 14.02 5.90
N CYS A 139 3.94 13.63 5.83
CA CYS A 139 5.07 14.53 6.08
C CYS A 139 5.11 15.72 5.10
N VAL A 140 4.80 15.50 3.82
CA VAL A 140 4.70 16.58 2.82
C VAL A 140 3.55 17.54 3.15
N LEU A 141 2.40 17.04 3.62
CA LEU A 141 1.29 17.89 4.06
C LEU A 141 1.65 18.71 5.31
N LEU A 142 2.40 18.14 6.25
CA LEU A 142 2.88 18.85 7.44
C LEU A 142 3.86 19.98 7.08
N GLU A 143 4.88 19.69 6.25
CA GLU A 143 5.81 20.71 5.75
C GLU A 143 5.05 21.83 5.03
N PHE A 144 4.05 21.45 4.23
CA PHE A 144 3.19 22.40 3.55
C PHE A 144 2.47 23.33 4.55
N ALA A 145 1.79 22.75 5.54
CA ALA A 145 1.06 23.48 6.56
C ALA A 145 1.97 24.42 7.36
N ILE A 146 3.16 23.96 7.73
CA ILE A 146 4.16 24.73 8.48
C ILE A 146 4.54 25.98 7.70
N VAL A 147 5.05 25.84 6.48
CA VAL A 147 5.51 27.02 5.72
C VAL A 147 4.33 27.90 5.28
N ASN A 148 3.14 27.36 5.03
CA ASN A 148 1.96 28.22 4.78
C ASN A 148 1.62 29.07 6.01
N SER A 149 1.80 28.54 7.22
CA SER A 149 1.64 29.30 8.45
C SER A 149 2.72 30.38 8.62
N TYR A 150 3.99 30.05 8.31
CA TYR A 150 5.08 31.03 8.30
C TYR A 150 4.88 32.14 7.25
N MET A 151 4.46 31.81 6.03
CA MET A 151 4.16 32.78 4.97
C MET A 151 3.01 33.72 5.38
N ARG A 152 1.96 33.19 6.01
CA ARG A 152 0.88 34.02 6.57
C ARG A 152 1.38 34.94 7.67
N GLN A 153 2.30 34.47 8.51
CA GLN A 153 2.92 35.32 9.54
C GLN A 153 3.78 36.42 8.90
N SER A 154 4.66 36.09 7.95
CA SER A 154 5.51 37.08 7.28
C SER A 154 4.70 38.12 6.52
N GLU A 155 3.62 37.73 5.85
CA GLU A 155 2.69 38.68 5.23
C GLU A 155 2.02 39.61 6.25
N LYS A 156 1.61 39.09 7.41
CA LYS A 156 1.03 39.92 8.48
C LYS A 156 2.04 40.95 8.98
N TYR A 157 3.28 40.55 9.24
CA TYR A 157 4.35 41.47 9.66
C TYR A 157 4.67 42.51 8.59
N ALA A 158 4.73 42.12 7.31
CA ALA A 158 4.95 43.04 6.20
C ALA A 158 3.79 44.05 6.02
N ARG A 159 2.53 43.61 6.19
CA ARG A 159 1.36 44.50 6.17
C ARG A 159 1.37 45.49 7.34
N LEU A 160 1.73 45.04 8.53
CA LEU A 160 1.87 45.91 9.71
C LEU A 160 2.95 46.98 9.49
N ALA A 161 4.13 46.60 9.00
CA ALA A 161 5.21 47.55 8.68
C ALA A 161 4.81 48.59 7.63
N ARG A 162 4.10 48.19 6.56
CA ARG A 162 3.55 49.13 5.57
C ARG A 162 2.53 50.09 6.17
N LYS A 163 1.64 49.61 7.04
CA LYS A 163 0.62 50.45 7.69
C LYS A 163 1.25 51.50 8.60
N SER A 164 2.31 51.14 9.33
CA SER A 164 3.08 52.07 10.16
C SER A 164 3.77 53.16 9.33
N ALA A 165 4.36 52.80 8.19
CA ALA A 165 4.99 53.76 7.27
C ALA A 165 3.98 54.73 6.64
N ASP A 166 2.80 54.22 6.26
CA ASP A 166 1.73 55.04 5.67
C ASP A 166 1.13 56.04 6.68
N THR A 167 0.98 55.61 7.94
CA THR A 167 0.51 56.48 9.03
C THR A 167 1.51 57.59 9.35
N GLY A 168 2.81 57.28 9.35
CA GLY A 168 3.88 58.27 9.53
C GLY A 168 3.96 59.27 8.37
N ASN A 169 3.71 58.83 7.14
CA ASN A 169 3.68 59.71 5.97
C ASN A 169 2.51 60.71 6.02
N HIS A 170 1.32 60.25 6.43
CA HIS A 170 0.16 61.13 6.66
C HIS A 170 0.38 62.16 7.79
N GLN A 171 1.07 61.77 8.87
CA GLN A 171 1.42 62.69 9.96
C GLN A 171 2.47 63.73 9.54
N CYS A 172 3.46 63.36 8.72
CA CYS A 172 4.43 64.30 8.18
C CYS A 172 3.80 65.30 7.20
N LEU A 173 2.89 64.85 6.34
CA LEU A 173 2.16 65.73 5.42
C LEU A 173 1.32 66.78 6.17
N ASN A 174 0.60 66.39 7.23
CA ASN A 174 -0.19 67.32 8.03
C ASN A 174 0.65 68.33 8.83
N ARG A 175 1.94 68.06 9.06
CA ARG A 175 2.87 68.97 9.77
C ARG A 175 3.60 69.96 8.85
N ILE A 176 3.49 69.79 7.53
CA ILE A 176 4.08 70.69 6.52
C ILE A 176 3.05 71.73 6.03
N ILE A 177 1.76 71.45 6.19
CA ILE A 177 0.64 72.28 5.70
C ILE A 177 0.16 73.30 6.77
N PHE A 178 0.64 73.20 8.01
CA PHE A 178 0.47 74.19 9.08
C PHE A 178 1.85 74.69 9.53
#